data_AF-A0A942CVZ8-F1
#
_entry.id   AF-A0A942CVZ8-F1
#
_cell.length_a   1.000
_cell.length_b   1.000
_cell.length_c   1.000
_cell.angle_alpha   90.00
_cell.angle_beta   90.00
_cell.angle_gamma   90.00
#
_symmetry.space_group_name_H-M   'P 1'
#
loop_
_entity.id
_entity.type
_entity.pdbx_description
1 polymer ?
#
loop_
_entity_poly.entity_id
_entity_poly.type
_entity_poly.pdbx_seq_one_letter_code
_entity_poly.pdbx_strand_id
1 'polypeptide(L)'
;MIYCPACQASDCRRSRRRGFSDYFYGVAGLIPWRCNQCETRFRARHVPFSHTKYAHCSICGNFELKRIAPEHVPGFLGAVGRVLGLPSLRCDPCRHKFFSIRPLKDLANQESAEGEQKVA
;
A
#
# COMPACT_ATOMS: atom_id res chain seq x y z
N MET A 1 9.96 -9.86 2.28
CA MET A 1 11.04 -9.98 3.28
C MET A 1 12.13 -8.98 2.92
N ILE A 2 12.68 -8.25 3.88
CA ILE A 2 13.69 -7.21 3.65
C ILE A 2 14.92 -7.54 4.49
N TYR A 3 16.09 -7.55 3.86
CA TYR A 3 17.35 -7.83 4.53
C TYR A 3 18.17 -6.55 4.66
N CYS A 4 18.85 -6.40 5.79
CA CYS A 4 19.77 -5.28 5.99
C CYS A 4 20.99 -5.41 5.06
N PRO A 5 21.38 -4.37 4.31
CA PRO A 5 22.56 -4.45 3.44
C PRO A 5 23.89 -4.51 4.21
N ALA A 6 23.91 -4.07 5.47
CA ALA A 6 25.14 -4.03 6.27
C ALA A 6 25.39 -5.35 7.03
N CYS A 7 24.37 -5.91 7.67
CA CYS A 7 24.50 -7.10 8.52
C CYS A 7 23.68 -8.32 8.07
N GLN A 8 22.96 -8.22 6.94
CA GLN A 8 22.09 -9.27 6.38
C GLN A 8 20.97 -9.76 7.31
N ALA A 9 20.77 -9.11 8.46
CA ALA A 9 19.68 -9.44 9.37
C ALA A 9 18.32 -9.19 8.70
N SER A 10 17.38 -10.10 8.94
CA SER A 10 15.98 -10.02 8.49
C SER A 10 15.12 -9.15 9.41
N ASP A 11 15.59 -8.86 10.63
CA ASP A 11 14.87 -8.04 11.61
C ASP A 11 15.06 -6.54 11.34
N CYS A 12 14.27 -6.05 10.39
CA CYS A 12 14.25 -4.66 9.97
C CYS A 12 12.88 -4.03 10.25
N ARG A 13 12.88 -2.90 10.97
CA ARG A 13 11.67 -2.13 11.25
C ARG A 13 11.54 -0.92 10.33
N ARG A 14 10.31 -0.50 10.06
CA ARG A 14 10.04 0.73 9.33
C ARG A 14 10.46 1.95 10.17
N SER A 15 11.18 2.89 9.56
CA SER A 15 11.54 4.16 10.21
C SER A 15 10.56 5.27 9.82
N ARG A 16 10.36 6.25 10.71
CA ARG A 16 9.48 7.40 10.43
C ARG A 16 10.11 8.25 9.32
N ARG A 17 9.29 8.69 8.36
CA ARG A 17 9.71 9.65 7.32
C ARG A 17 10.04 10.97 8.02
N ARG A 18 11.24 11.52 7.79
CA ARG A 18 11.74 12.72 8.47
C ARG A 18 11.97 13.92 7.54
N GLY A 19 12.01 13.73 6.22
CA GLY A 19 12.28 14.83 5.29
C GLY A 19 11.52 14.77 3.97
N PHE A 20 11.55 15.87 3.22
CA PHE A 20 10.93 15.97 1.88
C PHE A 20 11.49 14.95 0.89
N SER A 21 12.79 14.63 0.98
CA SER A 21 13.40 13.55 0.20
C SER A 21 12.73 12.19 0.47
N ASP A 22 12.35 11.89 1.71
CA ASP A 22 11.58 10.68 2.04
C ASP A 22 10.18 10.67 1.40
N TYR A 23 9.64 11.83 1.07
CA TYR A 23 8.36 11.97 0.37
C TYR A 23 8.52 11.69 -1.12
N PHE A 24 9.53 12.27 -1.78
CA PHE A 24 9.87 11.99 -3.18
C PHE A 24 10.21 10.51 -3.39
N TYR A 25 11.05 9.93 -2.53
CA TYR A 25 11.34 8.49 -2.57
C TYR A 25 10.09 7.65 -2.26
N GLY A 26 9.18 8.17 -1.45
CA GLY A 26 7.87 7.57 -1.20
C GLY A 26 7.03 7.42 -2.48
N VAL A 27 7.12 8.36 -3.42
CA VAL A 27 6.48 8.25 -4.75
C VAL A 27 7.09 7.09 -5.54
N ALA A 28 8.40 6.90 -5.46
CA ALA A 28 9.10 5.74 -6.05
C ALA A 28 8.88 4.42 -5.28
N GLY A 29 8.08 4.42 -4.21
CA GLY A 29 7.83 3.26 -3.35
C GLY A 29 9.01 2.88 -2.43
N LEU A 30 10.04 3.72 -2.36
CA LEU A 30 11.21 3.54 -1.51
C LEU A 30 10.96 4.16 -0.14
N ILE A 31 10.86 3.31 0.88
CA ILE A 31 10.53 3.72 2.25
C ILE A 31 11.77 3.53 3.12
N PRO A 32 12.01 4.40 4.13
CA PRO A 32 13.12 4.20 5.05
C PRO A 32 12.86 3.04 6.02
N TRP A 33 13.83 2.14 6.10
CA TRP A 33 13.92 1.02 7.04
C TRP A 33 15.11 1.25 7.98
N ARG A 34 15.03 0.66 9.18
CA ARG A 34 16.10 0.62 10.15
C ARG A 34 16.26 -0.83 10.61
N CYS A 35 17.46 -1.36 10.54
CA CYS A 35 17.75 -2.67 11.12
C CYS A 35 17.72 -2.58 12.65
N ASN A 36 17.14 -3.57 13.33
CA ASN A 36 17.16 -3.62 14.79
C ASN A 36 18.51 -4.12 15.34
N GLN A 37 19.30 -4.84 14.53
CA GLN A 37 20.60 -5.40 14.94
C GLN A 37 21.73 -4.37 14.83
N CYS A 38 21.91 -3.76 13.65
CA CYS A 38 23.01 -2.83 13.40
C CYS A 38 22.59 -1.35 13.38
N GLU A 39 21.31 -1.06 13.67
CA GLU A 39 20.72 0.28 13.69
C GLU A 39 20.82 1.10 12.38
N THR A 40 21.36 0.49 11.33
CA THR A 40 21.63 1.14 10.05
C THR A 40 20.33 1.45 9.35
N ARG A 41 20.21 2.71 8.88
CA ARG A 41 19.05 3.18 8.12
C ARG A 41 19.32 2.99 6.63
N PHE A 42 18.43 2.29 5.95
CA PHE A 42 18.50 2.07 4.51
C PHE A 42 17.13 2.29 3.86
N ARG A 43 17.07 2.32 2.53
CA ARG A 43 15.83 2.51 1.77
C ARG A 43 15.53 1.23 1.00
N ALA A 44 14.32 0.71 1.17
CA ALA A 44 13.87 -0.47 0.45
C ALA A 44 12.38 -0.35 0.12
N ARG A 45 11.95 -1.05 -0.92
CA ARG A 45 10.53 -1.12 -1.30
C ARG A 45 9.81 -2.11 -0.41
N HIS A 46 8.60 -1.75 0.02
CA HIS A 46 7.76 -2.67 0.77
C HIS A 46 7.08 -3.70 -0.13
N VAL A 47 6.80 -3.32 -1.37
CA VAL A 47 6.12 -4.15 -2.37
C VAL A 47 7.06 -4.46 -3.53
N PRO A 48 7.03 -5.70 -4.05
CA PRO A 48 7.80 -6.05 -5.24
C PRO A 48 7.35 -5.21 -6.44
N PHE A 49 8.26 -4.93 -7.36
CA PHE A 49 8.02 -4.02 -8.49
C PHE A 49 6.80 -4.45 -9.33
N SER A 50 6.65 -5.75 -9.57
CA SER A 50 5.51 -6.34 -10.30
C SER A 50 4.15 -5.98 -9.68
N HIS A 51 4.10 -5.79 -8.36
CA HIS A 51 2.87 -5.53 -7.64
C HIS A 51 2.59 -4.05 -7.38
N THR A 52 3.45 -3.15 -7.86
CA THR A 52 3.24 -1.70 -7.72
C THR A 52 2.05 -1.17 -8.53
N LYS A 53 1.60 -1.94 -9.54
CA LYS A 53 0.42 -1.64 -10.36
C LYS A 53 -0.90 -1.85 -9.62
N TYR A 54 -0.91 -2.68 -8.57
CA TYR A 54 -2.10 -2.98 -7.78
C TYR A 54 -2.22 -2.04 -6.59
N ALA A 55 -3.46 -1.89 -6.11
CA ALA A 55 -3.73 -1.20 -4.86
C ALA A 55 -3.05 -1.95 -3.70
N HIS A 56 -2.32 -1.21 -2.88
CA HIS A 56 -1.67 -1.69 -1.68
C HIS A 56 -1.71 -0.59 -0.63
N CYS A 57 -1.58 -0.97 0.64
CA CYS A 57 -1.54 0.02 1.70
C CYS A 57 -0.24 0.86 1.63
N SER A 58 -0.34 2.18 1.61
CA SER A 58 0.82 3.08 1.68
C SER A 58 1.59 3.01 3.02
N ILE A 59 0.95 2.46 4.06
CA ILE A 59 1.53 2.29 5.39
C ILE A 59 2.25 0.95 5.51
N CYS A 60 1.51 -0.15 5.43
CA CYS A 60 2.06 -1.48 5.67
C CYS A 60 2.35 -2.27 4.38
N GLY A 61 2.14 -1.68 3.19
CA GLY A 61 2.33 -2.34 1.90
C GLY A 61 1.60 -3.67 1.71
N ASN A 62 0.60 -3.98 2.55
CA ASN A 62 -0.22 -5.19 2.40
C ASN A 62 -1.19 -5.02 1.22
N PHE A 63 -1.51 -6.16 0.60
CA PHE A 63 -2.47 -6.27 -0.51
C PHE A 63 -3.86 -6.70 -0.04
N GLU A 64 -3.99 -7.23 1.18
CA GLU A 64 -5.28 -7.58 1.78
C GLU A 64 -6.02 -6.30 2.16
N LEU A 65 -6.79 -5.81 1.19
CA LEU A 65 -7.54 -4.59 1.26
C LEU A 65 -9.02 -4.93 1.13
N LYS A 66 -9.84 -4.45 2.06
CA LYS A 66 -11.30 -4.56 1.98
C LYS A 66 -11.87 -3.29 1.39
N ARG A 67 -12.80 -3.42 0.44
CA ARG A 67 -13.60 -2.30 -0.04
C ARG A 67 -14.54 -1.85 1.07
N ILE A 68 -14.56 -0.56 1.36
CA ILE A 68 -15.45 0.06 2.34
C ILE A 68 -16.31 1.10 1.64
N ALA A 69 -17.41 1.51 2.25
CA ALA A 69 -18.27 2.56 1.70
C ALA A 69 -17.53 3.92 1.65
N PRO A 70 -17.70 4.73 0.59
CA PRO A 70 -16.96 5.99 0.39
C PRO A 70 -17.20 7.04 1.47
N GLU A 71 -18.32 6.96 2.19
CA GLU A 71 -18.68 7.88 3.27
C GLU A 71 -17.72 7.72 4.47
N HIS A 72 -17.11 6.55 4.60
CA HIS A 72 -16.36 6.15 5.78
C HIS A 72 -14.88 6.56 5.74
N VAL A 73 -14.44 7.21 4.66
CA VAL A 73 -13.09 7.78 4.52
C VAL A 73 -13.10 9.27 4.90
N PRO A 74 -12.36 9.67 5.95
CA PRO A 74 -12.35 11.06 6.41
C PRO A 74 -11.44 11.96 5.54
N GLY A 75 -11.84 13.23 5.38
CA GLY A 75 -11.01 14.31 4.81
C GLY A 75 -11.48 14.86 3.47
N PHE A 76 -10.88 15.99 3.04
CA PHE A 76 -11.17 16.66 1.76
C PHE A 76 -10.93 15.76 0.54
N LEU A 77 -9.90 14.92 0.60
CA LEU A 77 -9.64 13.86 -0.39
C LEU A 77 -10.80 12.85 -0.50
N GLY A 78 -11.62 12.71 0.54
CA GLY A 78 -12.81 11.87 0.50
C GLY A 78 -13.99 12.47 -0.24
N ALA A 79 -14.16 13.79 -0.24
CA ALA A 79 -15.14 14.44 -1.09
C ALA A 79 -14.74 14.32 -2.57
N VAL A 80 -13.48 14.57 -2.89
CA VAL A 80 -12.94 14.45 -4.26
C VAL A 80 -13.00 13.00 -4.74
N GLY A 81 -12.60 12.04 -3.91
CA GLY A 81 -12.65 10.61 -4.24
C GLY A 81 -14.07 10.10 -4.50
N ARG A 82 -15.07 10.62 -3.79
CA ARG A 82 -16.49 10.32 -4.02
C ARG A 82 -16.98 10.83 -5.37
N VAL A 83 -16.65 12.08 -5.71
CA VAL A 83 -17.01 12.67 -7.01
C VAL A 83 -16.37 11.90 -8.16
N LEU A 84 -15.13 11.41 -7.97
CA LEU A 84 -14.41 10.62 -8.96
C LEU A 84 -14.79 9.12 -8.99
N GLY A 85 -15.73 8.67 -8.14
CA GLY A 85 -16.13 7.25 -8.08
C GLY A 85 -15.01 6.29 -7.67
N LEU A 86 -13.99 6.79 -6.98
CA LEU A 86 -12.82 5.98 -6.64
C LEU A 86 -13.16 4.95 -5.56
N PRO A 87 -12.68 3.70 -5.69
CA PRO A 87 -12.88 2.70 -4.66
C PRO A 87 -12.18 3.12 -3.36
N SER A 88 -12.95 3.16 -2.28
CA SER A 88 -12.47 3.34 -0.92
C SER A 88 -12.03 2.01 -0.34
N LEU A 89 -10.78 1.98 0.12
CA LEU A 89 -10.10 0.77 0.57
C LEU A 89 -9.67 0.90 2.03
N ARG A 90 -9.78 -0.22 2.75
CA ARG A 90 -9.32 -0.39 4.11
C ARG A 90 -8.34 -1.55 4.18
N CYS A 91 -7.17 -1.29 4.72
CA CYS A 91 -6.19 -2.32 5.05
C CYS A 91 -6.63 -3.09 6.30
N ASP A 92 -6.61 -4.43 6.27
CA ASP A 92 -6.98 -5.26 7.43
C ASP A 92 -5.99 -5.18 8.60
N PRO A 93 -4.68 -5.39 8.42
CA PRO A 93 -3.73 -5.40 9.55
C PRO A 93 -3.51 -4.00 10.15
N CYS A 94 -3.50 -2.96 9.30
CA CYS A 94 -3.15 -1.61 9.71
C CYS A 94 -4.34 -0.67 9.88
N ARG A 95 -5.56 -1.13 9.53
CA ARG A 95 -6.82 -0.38 9.59
C ARG A 95 -6.81 0.99 8.89
N HIS A 96 -5.82 1.25 8.06
CA HIS A 96 -5.68 2.50 7.33
C HIS A 96 -6.71 2.56 6.20
N LYS A 97 -7.46 3.66 6.14
CA LYS A 97 -8.49 3.93 5.14
C LYS A 97 -7.95 4.93 4.12
N PHE A 98 -8.05 4.62 2.84
CA PHE A 98 -7.57 5.46 1.75
C PHE A 98 -8.34 5.21 0.46
N PHE A 99 -8.29 6.16 -0.47
CA PHE A 99 -8.78 5.96 -1.84
C PHE A 99 -7.64 5.48 -2.72
N SER A 100 -7.94 4.59 -3.66
CA SER A 100 -7.00 4.20 -4.70
C SER A 100 -7.67 4.18 -6.06
N ILE A 101 -6.92 4.57 -7.09
CA ILE A 101 -7.35 4.44 -8.50
C ILE A 101 -6.91 3.06 -9.05
N ARG A 102 -6.04 2.36 -8.33
CA ARG A 102 -5.46 1.10 -8.79
C ARG A 102 -6.45 -0.05 -8.56
N PRO A 103 -6.46 -1.06 -9.44
CA PRO A 103 -7.26 -2.26 -9.24
C PRO A 103 -6.75 -3.02 -8.01
N LEU A 104 -7.68 -3.61 -7.27
CA LEU A 104 -7.35 -4.52 -6.20
C LEU A 104 -6.88 -5.84 -6.80
N LYS A 105 -5.88 -6.49 -6.19
CA LYS A 105 -5.46 -7.82 -6.64
C LYS A 105 -6.58 -8.86 -6.48
N ASP A 106 -7.30 -8.82 -5.36
CA ASP A 106 -8.40 -9.76 -5.09
C ASP A 106 -9.67 -9.41 -5.88
N LEU A 107 -9.99 -8.12 -6.06
CA LEU A 107 -11.11 -7.71 -6.91
C LEU A 107 -10.85 -7.96 -8.40
N ALA A 108 -9.61 -7.84 -8.90
CA ALA A 108 -9.32 -8.20 -10.28
C ALA A 108 -9.59 -9.69 -10.56
N ASN A 109 -9.35 -10.56 -9.57
CA ASN A 109 -9.75 -11.97 -9.65
C ASN A 109 -11.27 -12.14 -9.54
N GLN A 110 -11.97 -11.35 -8.70
CA GLN A 110 -13.43 -11.42 -8.56
C GLN A 110 -14.19 -10.84 -9.77
N GLU A 111 -13.72 -9.75 -10.38
CA GLU A 111 -14.29 -9.15 -11.59
C GLU A 111 -14.09 -10.07 -12.81
N SER A 112 -12.98 -10.83 -12.85
CA SER A 112 -12.76 -11.88 -13.85
C SER A 112 -13.69 -13.09 -13.63
N ALA A 113 -14.08 -13.38 -12.39
CA ALA A 113 -15.06 -14.42 -12.06
C ALA A 113 -16.52 -13.99 -12.28
N GLU A 114 -16.87 -12.72 -12.01
CA GLU A 114 -18.20 -12.16 -12.26
C GLU A 114 -18.46 -11.87 -13.75
N GLY A 115 -17.41 -11.67 -14.55
CA GLY A 115 -17.49 -11.59 -16.01
C GLY A 115 -17.88 -12.91 -16.68
N GLU A 116 -17.60 -14.05 -16.04
CA GLU A 116 -17.92 -15.39 -16.56
C GLU A 116 -19.34 -15.86 -16.17
N GLN A 117 -20.03 -15.14 -15.27
CA GLN A 117 -21.39 -15.45 -14.82
C GLN A 117 -22.52 -14.69 -15.54
N LYS A 118 -22.21 -13.79 -16.49
CA LYS A 118 -23.21 -13.04 -17.27
C LYS A 118 -23.47 -13.58 -18.69
N VAL A 119 -22.94 -14.76 -19.04
CA VAL A 119 -23.21 -15.44 -20.31
C VAL A 119 -23.72 -16.86 -20.05
N ALA A 120 -24.94 -16.98 -19.54
CA ALA A 120 -25.74 -18.20 -19.56
C ALA A 120 -27.22 -17.83 -19.58
#